data_AF-A0A7N8X481-F1
#
_entry.id   AF-A0A7N8X481-F1
#
_cell.length_a   1.000
_cell.length_b   1.000
_cell.length_c   1.000
_cell.angle_alpha   90.00
_cell.angle_beta   90.00
_cell.angle_gamma   90.00
#
_symmetry.space_group_name_H-M   'P 1'
#
loop_
_entity.id
_entity.type
_entity.pdbx_description
1 polymer ?
#
loop_
_entity_poly.entity_id
_entity_poly.type
_entity_poly.pdbx_seq_one_letter_code
_entity_poly.pdbx_strand_id
1 'polypeptide(L)'
;AAMAQQRGVNSLQFNQDQSCFCCAMETGVRIYNVEPLMEKGHLVLIWDDARESRDPKDKLVLEFTFTKPVLAVRMRHDKIIIVLKNRIYVYSFPDNPVKLFEFDTRDNPKGLCDLCPSLEKQLLVFPGHKCGSLQLVDLSNTKPGTSSAPFTINAHQSEIACVALNQPGSVAASASRKGTLIRLFDTTTRDKLVELRRGTDPATLYWYVPAAHSCFLLLTVLFRGCSVHVSPPSSSCRLARVGKVGPVIGQYVDSQWSLASFTVPAECACICAFGKNTSKNVNSVIAICVDGTFHKYVFTPDGNCNREAFDVYLDICDDDDF
;
A
#
# COMPACT_ATOMS: atom_id res chain seq x y z
N ALA A 1 -13.65 20.41 -25.08
CA ALA A 1 -12.42 21.01 -24.53
C ALA A 1 -12.31 20.53 -23.09
N ALA A 2 -11.29 19.74 -22.75
CA ALA A 2 -11.10 19.25 -21.39
C ALA A 2 -10.80 20.43 -20.47
N MET A 3 -11.63 20.63 -19.44
CA MET A 3 -11.35 21.57 -18.36
C MET A 3 -9.97 21.22 -17.78
N ALA A 4 -9.01 22.13 -17.93
CA ALA A 4 -7.77 22.07 -17.19
C ALA A 4 -8.15 22.22 -15.70
N GLN A 5 -8.14 21.12 -14.97
CA GLN A 5 -8.23 21.09 -13.53
C GLN A 5 -7.16 22.05 -13.00
N GLN A 6 -7.55 23.13 -12.32
CA GLN A 6 -6.62 24.07 -11.70
C GLN A 6 -5.69 23.26 -10.78
N ARG A 7 -4.46 23.05 -11.21
CA ARG A 7 -3.44 22.39 -10.38
C ARG A 7 -2.89 23.50 -9.50
N GLY A 8 -3.17 23.46 -8.19
CA GLY A 8 -2.72 24.45 -7.22
C GLY A 8 -1.22 24.59 -7.22
N VAL A 9 -0.70 25.62 -7.90
CA VAL A 9 0.70 26.01 -7.86
C VAL A 9 0.86 26.96 -6.67
N ASN A 10 1.65 26.52 -5.69
CA ASN A 10 1.87 27.23 -4.44
C ASN A 10 3.04 28.22 -4.55
N SER A 11 4.11 27.85 -5.27
CA SER A 11 5.24 28.76 -5.51
C SER A 11 6.02 28.41 -6.78
N LEU A 12 6.68 29.42 -7.36
CA LEU A 12 7.55 29.31 -8.53
C LEU A 12 8.86 30.06 -8.24
N GLN A 13 10.00 29.46 -8.59
CA GLN A 13 11.30 30.12 -8.41
C GLN A 13 12.31 29.69 -9.47
N PHE A 14 12.94 30.65 -10.16
CA PHE A 14 14.07 30.37 -11.05
C PHE A 14 15.33 29.99 -10.27
N ASN A 15 16.16 29.13 -10.86
CA ASN A 15 17.53 28.94 -10.40
C ASN A 15 18.39 30.17 -10.73
N GLN A 16 19.62 30.23 -10.22
CA GLN A 16 20.47 31.43 -10.23
C GLN A 16 20.81 31.94 -11.65
N ASP A 17 20.97 31.03 -12.60
CA ASP A 17 21.28 31.35 -14.01
C ASP A 17 20.03 31.44 -14.90
N GLN A 18 18.83 31.33 -14.31
CA GLN A 18 17.53 31.34 -15.00
C GLN A 18 17.38 30.27 -16.08
N SER A 19 18.26 29.26 -16.13
CA SER A 19 18.12 28.15 -17.09
C SER A 19 17.02 27.17 -16.70
N CYS A 20 16.60 27.18 -15.43
CA CYS A 20 15.57 26.32 -14.88
C CYS A 20 14.65 27.07 -13.90
N PHE A 21 13.44 26.57 -13.67
CA PHE A 21 12.60 27.01 -12.55
C PHE A 21 11.97 25.84 -11.81
N CYS A 22 11.83 25.99 -10.51
CA CYS A 22 11.14 25.12 -9.59
C CYS A 22 9.67 25.54 -9.51
N CYS A 23 8.76 24.57 -9.48
CA CYS A 23 7.33 24.74 -9.32
C CYS A 23 6.85 23.86 -8.18
N ALA A 24 6.53 24.48 -7.05
CA ALA A 24 5.90 23.82 -5.93
C ALA A 24 4.39 23.84 -6.11
N MET A 25 3.77 22.66 -6.07
CA MET A 25 2.34 22.45 -6.19
C MET A 25 1.84 21.79 -4.90
N GLU A 26 0.52 21.79 -4.67
CA GLU A 26 -0.10 21.00 -3.59
C GLU A 26 0.29 19.52 -3.66
N THR A 27 0.52 19.00 -4.87
CA THR A 27 0.90 17.60 -5.11
C THR A 27 2.41 17.34 -5.09
N GLY A 28 3.24 18.33 -4.79
CA GLY A 28 4.70 18.20 -4.75
C GLY A 28 5.46 19.19 -5.64
N VAL A 29 6.77 19.00 -5.77
CA VAL A 29 7.69 19.93 -6.44
C VAL A 29 8.19 19.38 -7.78
N ARG A 30 8.26 20.24 -8.80
CA ARG A 30 8.77 19.93 -10.14
C ARG A 30 9.82 20.94 -10.57
N ILE A 31 10.85 20.50 -11.29
CA ILE A 31 11.83 21.40 -11.89
C ILE A 31 11.66 21.39 -13.41
N TYR A 32 11.68 22.56 -14.03
CA TYR A 32 11.60 22.76 -15.47
C TYR A 32 12.87 23.43 -15.98
N ASN A 33 13.39 22.98 -17.11
CA ASN A 33 14.30 23.72 -17.96
C ASN A 33 13.49 24.80 -18.68
N VAL A 34 14.08 25.97 -18.96
CA VAL A 34 13.40 27.08 -19.64
C VAL A 34 13.51 26.94 -21.16
N GLU A 35 14.68 26.52 -21.66
CA GLU A 35 14.95 26.41 -23.09
C GLU A 35 15.68 25.10 -23.45
N PRO A 36 15.00 24.14 -24.11
CA PRO A 36 13.55 24.10 -24.33
C PRO A 36 12.79 23.93 -23.00
N LEU A 37 11.55 24.43 -22.96
CA LEU A 37 10.66 24.28 -21.80
C LEU A 37 10.36 22.80 -21.58
N MET A 38 11.00 22.20 -20.58
CA MET A 38 10.94 20.75 -20.35
C MET A 38 11.09 20.45 -18.87
N GLU A 39 10.22 19.59 -18.31
CA GLU A 39 10.37 19.13 -16.93
C GLU A 39 11.72 18.39 -16.80
N LYS A 40 12.67 18.97 -16.05
CA LYS A 40 14.01 18.40 -15.81
C LYS A 40 13.95 17.20 -14.88
N GLY A 41 12.98 17.17 -13.97
CA GLY A 41 12.79 15.99 -13.15
C GLY A 41 11.76 16.11 -12.05
N HIS A 42 11.48 14.93 -11.49
CA HIS A 42 10.66 14.70 -10.31
C HIS A 42 11.60 14.45 -9.14
N LEU A 43 11.40 15.18 -8.05
CA LEU A 43 12.23 15.12 -6.87
C LEU A 43 11.57 14.25 -5.78
N VAL A 44 12.40 13.45 -5.11
CA VAL A 44 12.07 12.84 -3.82
C VAL A 44 13.05 13.38 -2.81
N LEU A 45 12.53 14.11 -1.81
CA LEU A 45 13.31 14.73 -0.75
C LEU A 45 13.05 13.98 0.56
N ILE A 46 14.10 13.63 1.30
CA ILE A 46 13.99 13.01 2.63
C ILE A 46 14.55 13.98 3.65
N TRP A 47 13.73 14.30 4.63
CA TRP A 47 13.98 15.30 5.66
C TRP A 47 14.08 14.58 7.01
N ASP A 48 14.97 15.07 7.86
CA ASP A 48 15.17 14.57 9.23
C ASP A 48 14.83 15.68 10.21
N ASP A 49 13.59 15.62 10.70
CA ASP A 49 13.03 16.64 11.60
C ASP A 49 13.72 16.64 12.99
N ALA A 50 14.37 15.53 13.36
CA ALA A 50 15.10 15.42 14.62
C ALA A 50 16.43 16.18 14.60
N ARG A 51 16.90 16.64 13.42
CA ARG A 51 18.06 17.52 13.34
C ARG A 51 17.69 18.90 13.87
N GLU A 52 18.30 19.26 14.99
CA GLU A 52 18.26 20.62 15.53
C GLU A 52 19.14 21.55 14.68
N SER A 53 18.64 21.96 13.51
CA SER A 53 19.19 23.11 12.77
C SER A 53 18.14 24.20 12.60
N ARG A 54 18.61 25.45 12.64
CA ARG A 54 17.81 26.66 12.38
C ARG A 54 17.54 26.87 10.88
N ASP A 55 18.35 26.29 10.00
CA ASP A 55 18.11 26.33 8.55
C ASP A 55 17.36 25.06 8.12
N PRO A 56 16.16 25.17 7.51
CA PRO A 56 15.44 24.02 6.96
C PRO A 56 16.25 23.19 5.98
N LYS A 57 17.23 23.79 5.28
CA LYS A 57 18.08 23.08 4.32
C LYS A 57 19.01 22.08 4.98
N ASP A 58 19.40 22.30 6.24
CA ASP A 58 20.26 21.38 6.98
C ASP A 58 19.51 20.14 7.48
N LYS A 59 18.16 20.21 7.48
CA LYS A 59 17.27 19.08 7.75
C LYS A 59 17.06 18.20 6.52
N LEU A 60 17.35 18.69 5.32
CA LEU A 60 17.32 17.89 4.10
C LEU A 60 18.50 16.90 4.13
N VAL A 61 18.19 15.61 4.21
CA VAL A 61 19.21 14.56 4.27
C VAL A 61 19.50 14.00 2.89
N LEU A 62 18.48 13.78 2.07
CA LEU A 62 18.63 13.11 0.78
C LEU A 62 17.75 13.74 -0.29
N GLU A 63 18.29 13.79 -1.51
CA GLU A 63 17.59 14.23 -2.71
C GLU A 63 17.80 13.22 -3.84
N PHE A 64 16.70 12.78 -4.44
CA PHE A 64 16.72 11.93 -5.63
C PHE A 64 16.02 12.65 -6.78
N THR A 65 16.65 12.67 -7.95
CA THR A 65 16.07 13.24 -9.18
C THR A 65 15.75 12.15 -10.19
N PHE A 66 14.53 12.14 -10.72
CA PHE A 66 14.07 11.21 -11.74
C PHE A 66 13.55 11.93 -12.98
N THR A 67 13.82 11.38 -14.17
CA THR A 67 13.32 11.94 -15.44
C THR A 67 11.86 11.56 -15.76
N LYS A 68 11.25 10.69 -14.94
CA LYS A 68 9.86 10.23 -15.07
C LYS A 68 9.13 10.35 -13.74
N PRO A 69 7.78 10.49 -13.75
CA PRO A 69 7.02 10.69 -12.52
C PRO A 69 7.23 9.54 -11.53
N VAL A 70 7.56 9.91 -10.29
CA VAL A 70 7.55 9.00 -9.16
C VAL A 70 6.09 8.82 -8.73
N LEU A 71 5.61 7.58 -8.80
CA LEU A 71 4.22 7.21 -8.50
C LEU A 71 4.05 6.74 -7.06
N ALA A 72 5.08 6.13 -6.48
CA ALA A 72 5.08 5.74 -5.08
C ALA A 72 6.51 5.67 -4.52
N VAL A 73 6.61 5.92 -3.22
CA VAL A 73 7.81 5.68 -2.42
C VAL A 73 7.44 4.69 -1.31
N ARG A 74 8.31 3.70 -1.07
CA ARG A 74 8.25 2.84 0.11
C ARG A 74 9.61 2.82 0.78
N MET A 75 9.63 2.70 2.09
CA MET A 75 10.87 2.70 2.86
C MET A 75 10.87 1.57 3.88
N ARG A 76 12.06 1.06 4.14
CA ARG A 76 12.39 0.22 5.29
C ARG A 76 13.58 0.87 6.00
N HIS A 77 13.93 0.37 7.17
CA HIS A 77 15.08 0.86 7.95
C HIS A 77 16.40 0.89 7.15
N ASP A 78 16.56 0.05 6.11
CA ASP A 78 17.80 -0.10 5.34
C ASP A 78 17.64 0.05 3.81
N LYS A 79 16.44 0.39 3.31
CA LYS A 79 16.14 0.51 1.87
C LYS A 79 15.12 1.61 1.56
N ILE A 80 15.30 2.27 0.43
CA ILE A 80 14.27 3.12 -0.21
C ILE A 80 13.87 2.49 -1.55
N ILE A 81 12.57 2.37 -1.77
CA ILE A 81 11.97 1.88 -3.02
C ILE A 81 11.27 3.04 -3.71
N ILE A 82 11.67 3.33 -4.94
CA ILE A 82 11.05 4.35 -5.78
C ILE A 82 10.36 3.67 -6.95
N VAL A 83 9.06 3.90 -7.10
CA VAL A 83 8.22 3.30 -8.15
C VAL A 83 7.87 4.33 -9.19
N LEU A 84 8.23 4.05 -10.43
CA LEU A 84 7.79 4.75 -11.63
C LEU A 84 6.75 3.90 -12.36
N LYS A 85 6.21 4.42 -13.47
CA LYS A 85 5.19 3.70 -14.26
C LYS A 85 5.64 2.32 -14.76
N ASN A 86 6.91 2.16 -15.13
CA ASN A 86 7.42 0.91 -15.75
C ASN A 86 8.71 0.41 -15.11
N ARG A 87 9.14 1.03 -14.01
CA ARG A 87 10.41 0.72 -13.36
C ARG A 87 10.30 0.91 -11.86
N ILE A 88 11.05 0.09 -11.13
CA ILE A 88 11.23 0.20 -9.69
C ILE A 88 12.72 0.29 -9.41
N TYR A 89 13.12 1.31 -8.65
CA TYR A 89 14.48 1.48 -8.15
C TYR A 89 14.55 1.13 -6.68
N VAL A 90 15.61 0.44 -6.28
CA VAL A 90 15.92 0.12 -4.89
C VAL A 90 17.24 0.78 -4.53
N TYR A 91 17.24 1.61 -3.50
CA TYR A 91 18.41 2.29 -2.94
C TYR A 91 18.73 1.76 -1.55
N SER A 92 20.01 1.80 -1.16
CA SER A 92 20.39 1.64 0.25
C SER A 92 19.90 2.84 1.07
N PHE A 93 19.75 2.63 2.38
CA PHE A 93 19.38 3.65 3.36
C PHE A 93 19.94 3.19 4.72
N PRO A 94 20.19 4.07 5.71
CA PRO A 94 20.12 5.54 5.67
C PRO A 94 21.35 6.22 5.09
N ASP A 95 22.53 5.63 5.27
CA ASP A 95 23.79 6.32 4.99
C ASP A 95 24.17 6.22 3.52
N ASN A 96 24.41 7.38 2.90
CA ASN A 96 24.80 7.55 1.50
C ASN A 96 24.08 6.60 0.51
N PRO A 97 22.78 6.79 0.28
CA PRO A 97 21.97 5.95 -0.59
C PRO A 97 22.56 5.72 -1.97
N VAL A 98 22.89 4.47 -2.27
CA VAL A 98 23.32 4.03 -3.60
C VAL A 98 22.25 3.15 -4.24
N LYS A 99 22.10 3.24 -5.56
CA LYS A 99 21.18 2.36 -6.30
C LYS A 99 21.70 0.93 -6.25
N LEU A 100 20.94 0.05 -5.60
CA LEU A 100 21.24 -1.38 -5.48
C LEU A 100 20.66 -2.18 -6.62
N PHE A 101 19.38 -1.94 -6.94
CA PHE A 101 18.64 -2.71 -7.94
C PHE A 101 17.74 -1.83 -8.79
N GLU A 102 17.45 -2.33 -9.99
CA GLU A 102 16.49 -1.77 -10.93
C GLU A 102 15.68 -2.93 -11.51
N PHE A 103 14.35 -2.83 -11.40
CA PHE A 103 13.42 -3.83 -11.91
C PHE A 103 12.51 -3.17 -12.94
N ASP A 104 12.40 -3.79 -14.12
CA ASP A 104 11.37 -3.43 -15.08
C ASP A 104 10.02 -4.02 -14.64
N THR A 105 8.96 -3.28 -14.92
CA THR A 105 7.58 -3.69 -14.62
C THR A 105 6.71 -3.54 -15.86
N ARG A 106 5.57 -4.24 -15.87
CA ARG A 106 4.44 -3.82 -16.72
C ARG A 106 4.00 -2.40 -16.34
N ASP A 107 3.19 -1.76 -17.18
CA ASP A 107 2.44 -0.56 -16.85
C ASP A 107 1.83 -0.65 -15.43
N ASN A 108 2.40 0.15 -14.53
CA ASN A 108 2.07 0.28 -13.14
C ASN A 108 1.62 1.72 -12.84
N PRO A 109 0.52 2.21 -13.44
CA PRO A 109 0.11 3.61 -13.36
C PRO A 109 -0.26 4.08 -11.95
N LYS A 110 -0.47 3.14 -11.01
CA LYS A 110 -0.78 3.41 -9.60
C LYS A 110 0.43 3.28 -8.68
N GLY A 111 1.62 3.00 -9.21
CA GLY A 111 2.82 2.80 -8.40
C GLY A 111 2.71 1.66 -7.40
N LEU A 112 2.01 0.57 -7.75
CA LEU A 112 1.78 -0.57 -6.87
C LEU A 112 3.10 -1.28 -6.57
N CYS A 113 3.49 -1.28 -5.30
CA CYS A 113 4.46 -2.18 -4.73
C CYS A 113 4.18 -2.31 -3.24
N ASP A 114 4.68 -3.38 -2.63
CA ASP A 114 4.74 -3.49 -1.19
C ASP A 114 6.04 -4.13 -0.73
N LEU A 115 6.54 -3.69 0.42
CA LEU A 115 7.83 -4.08 0.96
C LEU A 115 7.63 -4.66 2.36
N CYS A 116 8.16 -5.85 2.58
CA CYS A 116 8.11 -6.53 3.87
C CYS A 116 8.81 -5.68 4.95
N PRO A 117 8.12 -5.29 6.03
CA PRO A 117 8.69 -4.48 7.09
C PRO A 117 9.60 -5.28 8.04
N SER A 118 9.51 -6.62 8.04
CA SER A 118 10.33 -7.49 8.90
C SER A 118 11.83 -7.29 8.67
N LEU A 119 12.62 -7.35 9.75
CA LEU A 119 14.08 -7.33 9.69
C LEU A 119 14.65 -8.64 9.10
N GLU A 120 13.94 -9.75 9.28
CA GLU A 120 14.39 -11.10 8.89
C GLU A 120 14.22 -11.38 7.40
N LYS A 121 13.25 -10.71 6.74
CA LYS A 121 12.90 -10.98 5.34
C LYS A 121 12.78 -9.68 4.54
N GLN A 122 13.58 -9.55 3.48
CA GLN A 122 13.62 -8.37 2.61
C GLN A 122 12.79 -8.57 1.33
N LEU A 123 11.55 -9.01 1.47
CA LEU A 123 10.70 -9.35 0.34
C LEU A 123 10.02 -8.11 -0.23
N LEU A 124 10.24 -7.84 -1.52
CA LEU A 124 9.55 -6.84 -2.31
C LEU A 124 8.54 -7.55 -3.23
N VAL A 125 7.30 -7.06 -3.31
CA VAL A 125 6.29 -7.54 -4.24
C VAL A 125 5.74 -6.40 -5.11
N PHE A 126 5.53 -6.67 -6.40
CA PHE A 126 4.97 -5.73 -7.35
C PHE A 126 4.31 -6.45 -8.54
N PRO A 127 3.50 -5.77 -9.37
CA PRO A 127 2.96 -6.35 -10.59
C PRO A 127 4.08 -6.78 -11.56
N GLY A 128 4.09 -8.06 -11.95
CA GLY A 128 5.06 -8.59 -12.92
C GLY A 128 4.74 -8.21 -14.37
N HIS A 129 5.63 -8.55 -15.30
CA HIS A 129 5.47 -8.25 -16.73
C HIS A 129 4.21 -8.85 -17.36
N LYS A 130 3.85 -10.07 -16.95
CA LYS A 130 2.65 -10.76 -17.45
C LYS A 130 1.40 -10.16 -16.78
N CYS A 131 0.35 -9.91 -17.58
CA CYS A 131 -0.90 -9.38 -17.07
C CYS A 131 -1.44 -10.25 -15.92
N GLY A 132 -1.75 -9.60 -14.79
CA GLY A 132 -2.26 -10.26 -13.59
C GLY A 132 -1.25 -11.11 -12.83
N SER A 133 0.04 -11.06 -13.19
CA SER A 133 1.11 -11.68 -12.40
C SER A 133 1.63 -10.77 -11.30
N LEU A 134 2.08 -11.36 -10.19
CA LEU A 134 2.90 -10.72 -9.17
C LEU A 134 4.33 -11.21 -9.32
N GLN A 135 5.29 -10.30 -9.15
CA GLN A 135 6.70 -10.61 -9.04
C GLN A 135 7.15 -10.36 -7.61
N LEU A 136 7.86 -11.35 -7.06
CA LEU A 136 8.39 -11.35 -5.72
C LEU A 136 9.92 -11.35 -5.84
N VAL A 137 10.58 -10.48 -5.08
CA VAL A 137 12.03 -10.34 -5.09
C VAL A 137 12.53 -10.31 -3.66
N ASP A 138 13.39 -11.25 -3.30
CA ASP A 138 14.13 -11.20 -2.05
C ASP A 138 15.37 -10.33 -2.24
N LEU A 139 15.33 -9.12 -1.71
CA LEU A 139 16.41 -8.13 -1.88
C LEU A 139 17.70 -8.53 -1.15
N SER A 140 17.64 -9.46 -0.20
CA SER A 140 18.84 -9.96 0.50
C SER A 140 19.62 -11.01 -0.31
N ASN A 141 18.90 -11.83 -1.06
CA ASN A 141 19.45 -12.94 -1.84
C ASN A 141 19.67 -12.58 -3.32
N THR A 142 19.14 -11.43 -3.76
CA THR A 142 19.32 -10.96 -5.13
C THR A 142 20.72 -10.38 -5.31
N LYS A 143 21.51 -10.96 -6.20
CA LYS A 143 22.82 -10.39 -6.57
C LYS A 143 22.63 -9.34 -7.68
N PRO A 144 23.21 -8.13 -7.54
CA PRO A 144 23.21 -7.15 -8.62
C PRO A 144 23.84 -7.75 -9.89
N GLY A 145 23.16 -7.62 -11.03
CA GLY A 145 23.69 -8.07 -12.32
C GLY A 145 23.52 -9.56 -12.65
N THR A 146 22.93 -10.38 -11.76
CA THR A 146 22.59 -11.77 -12.09
C THR A 146 21.15 -11.88 -12.59
N SER A 147 20.95 -12.40 -13.81
CA SER A 147 19.61 -12.69 -14.34
C SER A 147 19.11 -14.04 -13.81
N SER A 148 18.55 -14.08 -12.61
CA SER A 148 17.73 -15.22 -12.19
C SER A 148 16.34 -15.11 -12.83
N ALA A 149 15.72 -16.27 -13.09
CA ALA A 149 14.33 -16.29 -13.55
C ALA A 149 13.44 -15.61 -12.49
N PRO A 150 12.54 -14.68 -12.89
CA PRO A 150 11.77 -13.90 -11.94
C PRO A 150 10.83 -14.81 -11.14
N PHE A 151 10.86 -14.70 -9.82
CA PHE A 151 9.97 -15.45 -8.94
C PHE A 151 8.57 -14.85 -9.02
N THR A 152 7.69 -15.50 -9.79
CA THR A 152 6.39 -14.93 -10.17
C THR A 152 5.21 -15.83 -9.79
N ILE A 153 4.07 -15.19 -9.54
CA ILE A 153 2.78 -15.82 -9.23
C ILE A 153 1.76 -15.35 -10.28
N ASN A 154 1.11 -16.28 -10.98
CA ASN A 154 0.00 -15.95 -11.89
C ASN A 154 -1.29 -15.71 -11.08
N ALA A 155 -1.41 -14.53 -10.47
CA ALA A 155 -2.44 -14.27 -9.48
C ALA A 155 -3.84 -14.03 -10.07
N HIS A 156 -3.94 -13.35 -11.21
CA HIS A 156 -5.21 -12.96 -11.83
C HIS A 156 -5.15 -12.99 -13.37
N GLN A 157 -6.31 -12.98 -14.03
CA GLN A 157 -6.41 -12.89 -15.49
C GLN A 157 -6.32 -11.44 -16.01
N SER A 158 -6.71 -10.47 -15.18
CA SER A 158 -6.67 -9.04 -15.48
C SER A 158 -5.63 -8.31 -14.63
N GLU A 159 -5.36 -7.05 -14.96
CA GLU A 159 -4.38 -6.21 -14.27
C GLU A 159 -4.57 -6.19 -12.75
N ILE A 160 -3.45 -6.23 -12.02
CA ILE A 160 -3.43 -6.10 -10.57
C ILE A 160 -3.89 -4.69 -10.20
N ALA A 161 -4.85 -4.61 -9.27
CA ALA A 161 -5.35 -3.34 -8.76
C ALA A 161 -4.75 -2.99 -7.40
N CYS A 162 -4.40 -4.00 -6.60
CA CYS A 162 -3.79 -3.85 -5.29
C CYS A 162 -2.99 -5.11 -4.93
N VAL A 163 -1.95 -4.90 -4.13
CA VAL A 163 -1.07 -5.94 -3.60
C VAL A 163 -0.66 -5.53 -2.19
N ALA A 164 -0.55 -6.51 -1.29
CA ALA A 164 -0.05 -6.30 0.07
C ALA A 164 0.69 -7.56 0.56
N LEU A 165 1.72 -7.38 1.37
CA LEU A 165 2.41 -8.41 2.13
C LEU A 165 1.94 -8.40 3.57
N ASN A 166 2.02 -9.56 4.22
CA ASN A 166 1.96 -9.60 5.67
C ASN A 166 3.26 -9.12 6.33
N GLN A 167 3.18 -8.78 7.62
CA GLN A 167 4.31 -8.29 8.41
C GLN A 167 5.56 -9.21 8.34
N PRO A 168 5.44 -10.56 8.47
CA PRO A 168 6.57 -11.47 8.27
C PRO A 168 6.99 -11.71 6.81
N GLY A 169 6.20 -11.26 5.84
CA GLY A 169 6.42 -11.51 4.41
C GLY A 169 6.21 -12.96 3.97
N SER A 170 5.48 -13.80 4.74
CA SER A 170 5.13 -15.17 4.38
C SER A 170 3.90 -15.30 3.47
N VAL A 171 3.04 -14.28 3.43
CA VAL A 171 1.79 -14.29 2.62
C VAL A 171 1.69 -13.01 1.80
N ALA A 172 1.31 -13.16 0.53
CA ALA A 172 0.97 -12.06 -0.37
C ALA A 172 -0.53 -12.07 -0.68
N ALA A 173 -1.18 -10.93 -0.50
CA ALA A 173 -2.57 -10.69 -0.89
C ALA A 173 -2.63 -9.87 -2.18
N SER A 174 -3.56 -10.19 -3.07
CA SER A 174 -3.80 -9.37 -4.26
C SER A 174 -5.24 -9.40 -4.73
N ALA A 175 -5.66 -8.31 -5.37
CA ALA A 175 -6.88 -8.26 -6.16
C ALA A 175 -6.59 -7.62 -7.53
N SER A 176 -7.43 -7.96 -8.50
CA SER A 176 -7.35 -7.38 -9.85
C SER A 176 -8.35 -6.26 -10.07
N ARG A 177 -8.25 -5.58 -11.21
CA ARG A 177 -9.21 -4.52 -11.61
C ARG A 177 -10.66 -4.97 -11.71
N LYS A 178 -10.91 -6.26 -11.93
CA LYS A 178 -12.28 -6.81 -11.86
C LYS A 178 -12.86 -6.74 -10.44
N GLY A 179 -12.03 -6.69 -9.40
CA GLY A 179 -12.45 -6.50 -8.01
C GLY A 179 -13.16 -7.68 -7.35
N THR A 180 -13.61 -8.68 -8.12
CA THR A 180 -14.49 -9.76 -7.65
C THR A 180 -13.82 -10.78 -6.72
N LEU A 181 -12.50 -10.89 -6.76
CA LEU A 181 -11.74 -11.90 -6.03
C LEU A 181 -10.51 -11.30 -5.39
N ILE A 182 -10.29 -11.67 -4.13
CA ILE A 182 -9.04 -11.45 -3.42
C ILE A 182 -8.39 -12.81 -3.22
N ARG A 183 -7.10 -12.90 -3.53
CA ARG A 183 -6.35 -14.15 -3.40
C ARG A 183 -5.16 -13.96 -2.48
N LEU A 184 -4.96 -14.94 -1.61
CA LEU A 184 -3.80 -15.07 -0.75
C LEU A 184 -2.87 -16.15 -1.30
N PHE A 185 -1.58 -15.87 -1.30
CA PHE A 185 -0.54 -16.78 -1.79
C PHE A 185 0.55 -16.93 -0.76
N ASP A 186 1.07 -18.15 -0.64
CA ASP A 186 2.32 -18.39 0.09
C ASP A 186 3.49 -17.80 -0.70
N THR A 187 4.32 -16.97 -0.07
CA THR A 187 5.42 -16.30 -0.76
C THR A 187 6.62 -17.21 -1.03
N THR A 188 6.66 -18.40 -0.43
CA THR A 188 7.73 -19.39 -0.56
C THR A 188 7.35 -20.48 -1.56
N THR A 189 6.15 -21.06 -1.45
CA THR A 189 5.69 -22.11 -2.36
C THR A 189 5.03 -21.57 -3.63
N ARG A 190 4.46 -20.35 -3.56
CA ARG A 190 3.64 -19.69 -4.59
C ARG A 190 2.24 -20.28 -4.76
N ASP A 191 1.85 -21.17 -3.86
CA ASP A 191 0.53 -21.77 -3.90
C ASP A 191 -0.53 -20.77 -3.46
N LYS A 192 -1.69 -20.83 -4.12
CA LYS A 192 -2.86 -20.08 -3.69
C LYS A 192 -3.39 -20.72 -2.41
N LEU A 193 -3.30 -19.98 -1.31
CA LEU A 193 -3.77 -20.42 0.01
C LEU A 193 -5.29 -20.27 0.12
N VAL A 194 -5.80 -19.08 -0.22
CA VAL A 194 -7.20 -18.71 -0.02
C VAL A 194 -7.69 -17.86 -1.18
N GLU A 195 -8.95 -18.04 -1.55
CA GLU A 195 -9.68 -17.17 -2.48
C GLU A 195 -10.96 -16.69 -1.82
N LEU A 196 -11.04 -15.37 -1.63
CA LEU A 196 -12.16 -14.68 -1.03
C LEU A 196 -12.97 -14.01 -2.13
N ARG A 197 -14.29 -14.21 -2.10
CA ARG A 197 -15.20 -13.51 -3.00
C ARG A 197 -15.53 -12.15 -2.43
N ARG A 198 -15.41 -11.13 -3.28
CA ARG A 198 -15.83 -9.76 -3.03
C ARG A 198 -16.82 -9.33 -4.11
N GLY A 199 -17.52 -8.22 -3.88
CA GLY A 199 -18.27 -7.51 -4.92
C GLY A 199 -17.38 -6.91 -6.02
N THR A 200 -17.99 -6.16 -6.93
CA THR A 200 -17.36 -5.63 -8.14
C THR A 200 -16.55 -4.35 -7.94
N ASP A 201 -16.68 -3.70 -6.78
CA ASP A 201 -16.10 -2.38 -6.55
C ASP A 201 -14.56 -2.41 -6.40
N PRO A 202 -13.84 -1.31 -6.74
CA PRO A 202 -12.39 -1.19 -6.56
C PRO A 202 -11.94 -1.28 -5.10
N ALA A 203 -10.79 -1.96 -4.87
CA ALA A 203 -10.31 -2.37 -3.55
C ALA A 203 -8.92 -1.81 -3.21
N THR A 204 -8.72 -1.45 -1.95
CA THR A 204 -7.39 -1.32 -1.33
C THR A 204 -7.25 -2.38 -0.24
N LEU A 205 -6.10 -3.04 -0.17
CA LEU A 205 -5.84 -4.10 0.81
C LEU A 205 -4.86 -3.59 1.85
N TYR A 206 -5.16 -3.87 3.11
CA TYR A 206 -4.28 -3.64 4.26
C TYR A 206 -4.16 -4.95 5.04
N TRP A 207 -3.02 -5.18 5.68
CA TRP A 207 -2.78 -6.43 6.39
C TRP A 207 -2.18 -6.21 7.76
N TYR A 208 -2.55 -7.06 8.72
CA TYR A 208 -1.91 -7.13 10.02
C TYR A 208 -1.79 -8.58 10.52
N VAL A 209 -0.72 -8.83 11.28
CA VAL A 209 -0.55 -10.06 12.05
C VAL A 209 -0.47 -9.65 13.53
N PRO A 210 -1.47 -9.99 14.35
CA PRO A 210 -1.40 -9.75 15.78
C PRO A 210 -0.25 -10.54 16.40
N ALA A 211 0.63 -9.88 17.16
CA ALA A 211 1.76 -10.55 17.82
C ALA A 211 1.32 -11.70 18.76
N ALA A 212 0.07 -11.65 19.26
CA ALA A 212 -0.48 -12.64 20.19
C ALA A 212 -1.24 -13.80 19.53
N HIS A 213 -1.48 -13.77 18.22
CA HIS A 213 -2.25 -14.81 17.53
C HIS A 213 -1.55 -15.26 16.26
N SER A 214 -1.36 -16.57 16.09
CA SER A 214 -0.91 -17.18 14.84
C SER A 214 -1.95 -17.08 13.70
N CYS A 215 -2.93 -16.17 13.80
CA CYS A 215 -3.94 -15.95 12.79
C CYS A 215 -3.67 -14.67 12.00
N PHE A 216 -4.05 -14.72 10.73
CA PHE A 216 -3.82 -13.68 9.76
C PHE A 216 -5.08 -12.81 9.64
N LEU A 217 -4.93 -11.49 9.72
CA LEU A 217 -6.05 -10.56 9.54
C LEU A 217 -5.85 -9.76 8.25
N LEU A 218 -6.77 -9.93 7.29
CA LEU A 218 -6.84 -9.12 6.08
C LEU A 218 -7.92 -8.05 6.23
N LEU A 219 -7.55 -6.81 5.95
CA LEU A 219 -8.46 -5.69 5.89
C LEU A 219 -8.63 -5.28 4.43
N THR A 220 -9.87 -5.15 3.99
CA THR A 220 -10.21 -4.89 2.60
C THR A 220 -11.11 -3.66 2.52
N VAL A 221 -10.56 -2.55 2.04
CA VAL A 221 -11.31 -1.30 1.90
C VAL A 221 -11.96 -1.26 0.51
N LEU A 222 -13.26 -0.96 0.45
CA LEU A 222 -14.04 -0.72 -0.77
C LEU A 222 -14.23 0.80 -0.95
N PHE A 223 -14.38 1.26 -2.19
CA PHE A 223 -14.74 2.66 -2.48
C PHE A 223 -16.15 3.05 -1.95
N ARG A 224 -16.97 2.09 -1.49
CA ARG A 224 -18.32 2.30 -0.94
C ARG A 224 -18.58 1.53 0.37
N GLY A 225 -17.53 1.24 1.14
CA GLY A 225 -17.62 0.52 2.42
C GLY A 225 -16.29 -0.08 2.88
N CYS A 226 -16.21 -0.65 4.08
CA CYS A 226 -14.96 -1.25 4.59
C CYS A 226 -15.20 -2.68 5.08
N SER A 227 -15.09 -3.68 4.20
CA SER A 227 -15.28 -5.07 4.60
C SER A 227 -14.00 -5.68 5.19
N VAL A 228 -14.07 -6.25 6.40
CA VAL A 228 -12.89 -6.79 7.09
C VAL A 228 -12.86 -8.32 6.99
N HIS A 229 -12.09 -8.84 6.05
CA HIS A 229 -12.00 -10.28 5.85
C HIS A 229 -10.93 -10.90 6.76
N VAL A 230 -11.30 -11.38 7.93
CA VAL A 230 -10.38 -12.18 8.76
C VAL A 230 -10.35 -13.64 8.27
N SER A 231 -9.16 -14.20 8.02
CA SER A 231 -8.99 -15.60 7.62
C SER A 231 -7.78 -16.25 8.31
N PRO A 232 -7.93 -17.36 9.05
CA PRO A 232 -6.80 -18.07 9.65
C PRO A 232 -5.92 -18.79 8.59
N PRO A 233 -4.64 -19.11 8.91
CA PRO A 233 -3.63 -19.58 7.96
C PRO A 233 -3.85 -21.00 7.44
N SER A 234 -4.69 -21.77 8.12
CA SER A 234 -4.78 -23.20 7.91
C SER A 234 -6.20 -23.69 8.09
N SER A 235 -6.55 -24.70 7.29
CA SER A 235 -7.75 -25.53 7.35
C SER A 235 -8.01 -26.23 8.71
N SER A 236 -7.18 -25.98 9.73
CA SER A 236 -7.34 -26.49 11.10
C SER A 236 -8.28 -25.65 11.97
N CYS A 237 -8.57 -24.39 11.61
CA CYS A 237 -9.52 -23.57 12.37
C CYS A 237 -10.94 -23.74 11.78
N ARG A 238 -11.77 -24.52 12.47
CA ARG A 238 -13.19 -24.80 12.16
C ARG A 238 -14.14 -23.57 12.26
N LEU A 239 -13.65 -22.33 12.14
CA LEU A 239 -14.43 -21.15 12.50
C LEU A 239 -15.16 -20.44 11.35
N ALA A 240 -15.16 -21.00 10.13
CA ALA A 240 -15.94 -20.43 9.01
C ALA A 240 -16.70 -21.50 8.20
N ARG A 241 -17.31 -22.49 8.88
CA ARG A 241 -18.37 -23.33 8.29
C ARG A 241 -19.68 -23.10 9.04
N VAL A 242 -20.32 -21.96 8.80
CA VAL A 242 -21.72 -21.77 9.20
C VAL A 242 -22.63 -22.16 8.03
N GLY A 243 -23.29 -23.30 8.20
CA GLY A 243 -24.60 -23.70 7.66
C GLY A 243 -24.87 -23.66 6.15
N LYS A 244 -24.74 -24.80 5.45
CA LYS A 244 -25.56 -25.08 4.27
C LYS A 244 -26.79 -25.88 4.69
N VAL A 245 -27.98 -25.38 4.37
CA VAL A 245 -29.16 -26.22 4.12
C VAL A 245 -29.63 -25.90 2.70
N GLY A 246 -29.38 -26.79 1.74
CA GLY A 246 -29.85 -26.65 0.36
C GLY A 246 -28.98 -27.40 -0.66
N PRO A 247 -29.58 -28.02 -1.70
CA PRO A 247 -28.89 -28.98 -2.57
C PRO A 247 -27.90 -28.31 -3.54
N VAL A 248 -26.84 -29.06 -3.84
CA VAL A 248 -25.60 -28.62 -4.50
C VAL A 248 -25.75 -28.62 -6.02
N ILE A 249 -25.54 -27.46 -6.67
CA ILE A 249 -25.24 -27.36 -8.11
C ILE A 249 -24.07 -26.37 -8.31
N GLY A 250 -23.01 -26.85 -8.99
CA GLY A 250 -21.92 -26.04 -9.55
C GLY A 250 -20.64 -25.97 -8.71
N GLN A 251 -19.49 -25.78 -9.36
CA GLN A 251 -18.14 -25.52 -8.80
C GLN A 251 -18.04 -24.20 -7.98
N TYR A 252 -19.14 -23.78 -7.35
CA TYR A 252 -19.39 -22.48 -6.75
C TYR A 252 -19.12 -22.44 -5.24
N VAL A 253 -18.62 -23.54 -4.64
CA VAL A 253 -18.86 -23.84 -3.21
C VAL A 253 -17.64 -23.82 -2.27
N ASP A 254 -16.47 -23.36 -2.69
CA ASP A 254 -15.26 -23.35 -1.84
C ASP A 254 -14.77 -21.96 -1.40
N SER A 255 -15.52 -20.89 -1.66
CA SER A 255 -15.10 -19.52 -1.27
C SER A 255 -15.51 -19.18 0.16
N GLN A 256 -14.54 -18.76 0.98
CA GLN A 256 -14.77 -18.32 2.36
C GLN A 256 -15.30 -16.87 2.40
N TRP A 257 -16.15 -16.58 3.38
CA TRP A 257 -16.75 -15.27 3.63
C TRP A 257 -15.93 -14.49 4.68
N SER A 258 -16.09 -13.16 4.74
CA SER A 258 -15.48 -12.32 5.80
C SER A 258 -15.97 -12.72 7.18
N LEU A 259 -15.08 -12.70 8.17
CA LEU A 259 -15.47 -12.81 9.58
C LEU A 259 -16.34 -11.64 10.05
N ALA A 260 -16.03 -10.41 9.64
CA ALA A 260 -16.78 -9.21 10.02
C ALA A 260 -16.86 -8.25 8.85
N SER A 261 -17.94 -7.51 8.71
CA SER A 261 -18.04 -6.44 7.72
C SER A 261 -18.74 -5.25 8.33
N PHE A 262 -18.22 -4.07 8.08
CA PHE A 262 -18.87 -2.82 8.46
C PHE A 262 -18.76 -1.82 7.31
N THR A 263 -19.63 -0.83 7.32
CA THR A 263 -19.57 0.26 6.34
C THR A 263 -19.17 1.50 7.11
N VAL A 264 -18.08 2.14 6.67
CA VAL A 264 -17.73 3.46 7.17
C VAL A 264 -18.81 4.41 6.65
N PRO A 265 -19.54 5.14 7.51
CA PRO A 265 -20.68 5.96 7.10
C PRO A 265 -20.33 7.06 6.11
N ALA A 266 -19.08 7.51 6.10
CA ALA A 266 -18.58 8.48 5.15
C ALA A 266 -18.52 7.83 3.76
N GLU A 267 -19.32 8.32 2.81
CA GLU A 267 -19.26 7.95 1.38
C GLU A 267 -17.97 8.48 0.69
N CYS A 268 -16.91 8.72 1.45
CA CYS A 268 -15.64 9.22 0.95
C CYS A 268 -14.56 8.14 1.02
N ALA A 269 -13.48 8.35 0.27
CA ALA A 269 -12.32 7.48 0.35
C ALA A 269 -11.74 7.48 1.77
N CYS A 270 -11.28 6.32 2.24
CA CYS A 270 -10.59 6.17 3.51
C CYS A 270 -9.41 5.20 3.37
N ILE A 271 -8.44 5.36 4.27
CA ILE A 271 -7.41 4.36 4.54
C ILE A 271 -7.76 3.68 5.86
N CYS A 272 -7.49 2.38 5.96
CA CYS A 272 -7.77 1.65 7.18
C CYS A 272 -6.55 0.86 7.65
N ALA A 273 -6.43 0.69 8.96
CA ALA A 273 -5.39 -0.11 9.58
C ALA A 273 -5.95 -0.87 10.78
N PHE A 274 -5.32 -1.97 11.16
CA PHE A 274 -5.63 -2.61 12.44
C PHE A 274 -5.06 -1.77 13.57
N GLY A 275 -5.87 -1.51 14.61
CA GLY A 275 -5.42 -0.82 15.81
C GLY A 275 -4.49 -1.70 16.64
N LYS A 276 -3.61 -1.05 17.43
CA LYS A 276 -2.76 -1.76 18.40
C LYS A 276 -3.66 -2.38 19.47
N ASN A 277 -3.50 -3.69 19.66
CA ASN A 277 -4.40 -4.43 20.52
C ASN A 277 -4.11 -4.12 22.00
N THR A 278 -5.09 -3.54 22.71
CA THR A 278 -4.97 -3.19 24.14
C THR A 278 -5.49 -4.31 25.05
N SER A 279 -6.23 -5.29 24.52
CA SER A 279 -6.85 -6.39 25.29
C SER A 279 -6.88 -7.70 24.50
N LYS A 280 -6.64 -8.84 25.16
CA LYS A 280 -6.46 -10.15 24.50
C LYS A 280 -7.63 -10.62 23.60
N ASN A 281 -8.83 -10.05 23.73
CA ASN A 281 -10.03 -10.52 23.05
C ASN A 281 -10.71 -9.49 22.14
N VAL A 282 -10.15 -8.28 21.99
CA VAL A 282 -10.80 -7.21 21.23
C VAL A 282 -9.86 -6.70 20.15
N ASN A 283 -10.11 -7.08 18.91
CA ASN A 283 -9.39 -6.49 17.80
C ASN A 283 -10.07 -5.19 17.37
N SER A 284 -9.30 -4.22 16.90
CA SER A 284 -9.85 -2.97 16.39
C SER A 284 -9.36 -2.68 14.98
N VAL A 285 -10.20 -1.99 14.21
CA VAL A 285 -9.88 -1.38 12.92
C VAL A 285 -10.10 0.11 13.03
N ILE A 286 -9.10 0.85 12.58
CA ILE A 286 -9.13 2.31 12.47
C ILE A 286 -9.37 2.65 11.00
N ALA A 287 -10.28 3.58 10.73
CA ALA A 287 -10.50 4.17 9.42
C ALA A 287 -10.26 5.68 9.50
N ILE A 288 -9.40 6.19 8.62
CA ILE A 288 -9.10 7.62 8.48
C ILE A 288 -9.63 8.04 7.10
N CYS A 289 -10.57 8.98 7.10
CA CYS A 289 -11.36 9.34 5.94
C CYS A 289 -10.91 10.69 5.36
N VAL A 290 -10.98 10.84 4.05
CA VAL A 290 -10.54 12.07 3.34
C VAL A 290 -11.37 13.29 3.75
N ASP A 291 -12.58 13.09 4.26
CA ASP A 291 -13.46 14.15 4.78
C ASP A 291 -13.03 14.70 6.16
N GLY A 292 -11.91 14.24 6.71
CA GLY A 292 -11.43 14.68 8.03
C GLY A 292 -11.95 13.84 9.19
N THR A 293 -12.71 12.75 8.93
CA THR A 293 -13.27 11.92 9.99
C THR A 293 -12.40 10.72 10.36
N PHE A 294 -12.35 10.43 11.65
CA PHE A 294 -11.72 9.27 12.26
C PHE A 294 -12.80 8.32 12.78
N HIS A 295 -12.64 7.02 12.56
CA HIS A 295 -13.53 5.99 13.11
C HIS A 295 -12.71 4.83 13.66
N LYS A 296 -13.06 4.37 14.86
CA LYS A 296 -12.51 3.15 15.45
C LYS A 296 -13.63 2.12 15.61
N TYR A 297 -13.45 0.95 15.03
CA TYR A 297 -14.36 -0.18 15.14
C TYR A 297 -13.68 -1.29 15.94
N VAL A 298 -14.39 -1.86 16.91
CA VAL A 298 -13.98 -3.06 17.62
C VAL A 298 -14.77 -4.25 17.12
N PHE A 299 -14.10 -5.37 16.92
CA PHE A 299 -14.75 -6.59 16.49
C PHE A 299 -14.31 -7.79 17.34
N THR A 300 -15.27 -8.68 17.58
CA THR A 300 -15.05 -9.93 18.30
C THR A 300 -14.70 -11.07 17.33
N PRO A 301 -14.08 -12.15 17.81
CA PRO A 301 -13.84 -13.35 17.01
C PRO A 301 -15.11 -13.99 16.42
N ASP A 302 -16.29 -13.70 16.98
CA ASP A 302 -17.58 -14.20 16.49
C ASP A 302 -18.19 -13.36 15.36
N GLY A 303 -17.48 -12.31 14.93
CA GLY A 303 -17.88 -11.45 13.81
C GLY A 303 -18.72 -10.22 14.20
N ASN A 304 -19.06 -10.06 15.48
CA ASN A 304 -19.74 -8.85 15.94
C ASN A 304 -18.79 -7.65 15.82
N CYS A 305 -19.25 -6.57 15.21
CA CYS A 305 -18.49 -5.33 15.03
C CYS A 305 -19.29 -4.14 15.54
N ASN A 306 -18.66 -3.30 16.36
CA ASN A 306 -19.25 -2.08 16.90
C ASN A 306 -18.30 -0.90 16.70
N ARG A 307 -18.83 0.29 16.41
CA ARG A 307 -18.04 1.52 16.42
C ARG A 307 -17.77 1.91 17.87
N GLU A 308 -16.50 1.95 18.25
CA GLU A 308 -16.02 2.31 19.59
C GLU A 308 -15.76 3.82 19.70
N ALA A 309 -15.19 4.43 18.65
CA ALA A 309 -14.87 5.86 18.66
C ALA A 309 -15.13 6.51 17.30
N PHE A 310 -15.39 7.82 17.35
CA PHE A 310 -15.54 8.71 16.20
C PHE A 310 -14.97 10.07 16.57
N ASP A 311 -14.23 10.69 15.67
CA ASP A 311 -13.66 12.03 15.86
C ASP A 311 -13.51 12.77 14.53
N VAL A 312 -13.34 14.09 14.55
CA VAL A 312 -13.01 14.92 13.37
C VAL A 312 -11.60 15.47 13.56
N TYR A 313 -10.61 14.82 12.94
CA TYR A 313 -9.21 15.10 13.23
C TYR A 313 -8.70 16.42 12.65
N LEU A 314 -9.50 17.10 11.82
CA LEU A 314 -9.21 18.45 11.34
C LEU A 314 -9.51 19.51 12.42
N ASP A 315 -10.43 19.22 13.34
CA ASP A 315 -10.89 20.17 14.36
C ASP A 315 -10.10 20.02 15.68
N ILE A 316 -9.29 18.97 15.83
CA ILE A 316 -8.51 18.69 17.04
C ILE A 316 -7.42 19.76 17.28
N CYS A 317 -7.01 20.51 16.25
CA CYS A 317 -5.95 21.51 16.35
C CYS A 317 -6.45 22.93 16.66
N ASP A 318 -7.76 23.17 16.70
CA ASP A 318 -8.31 24.51 16.94
C ASP A 318 -8.41 24.88 18.43
N ASP A 319 -8.09 23.95 19.34
CA ASP A 319 -8.16 24.17 20.81
C ASP A 319 -6.81 24.47 21.48
N ASP A 320 -5.68 24.53 20.74
CA ASP A 320 -4.41 25.06 21.27
C ASP A 320 -4.35 26.59 21.08
N ASP A 321 -5.34 27.28 21.63
CA ASP A 321 -5.29 28.72 21.91
C ASP A 321 -4.46 28.96 23.20
N PHE A 322 -3.34 29.67 23.02
CA PHE A 322 -2.42 30.32 23.98
C PHE A 322 -1.13 29.60 24.43
#